data_AF-A0A8J9SEU7-F1
#
_entry.id   AF-A0A8J9SEU7-F1
#
_cell.length_a   1.000
_cell.length_b   1.000
_cell.length_c   1.000
_cell.angle_alpha   90.00
_cell.angle_beta   90.00
_cell.angle_gamma   90.00
#
_symmetry.space_group_name_H-M   'P 1'
#
loop_
_entity.id
_entity.type
_entity.pdbx_description
1 polymer ?
#
loop_
_entity_poly.entity_id
_entity_poly.type
_entity_poly.pdbx_seq_one_letter_code
_entity_poly.pdbx_strand_id
1 'polypeptide(L)'
;EIPEEMRSDETCRASIHMDAMAFGMGCCCLQITFQAKDIEESRFIYDQLAVMAPIMMALTASTPILKGRLADTDARWGIISESVDCRTLAERGREDPDAPYEDYNRKGQRRIYKSRYDSISTYIYQGVLSLKDEKSTGLANRVLNIYNDIPVPIDEDSYKQLRDAGIDPALAQHVAHLFIRDPLVVFNGAVEEVDDDTQTEHWESIQSTN
;
A
#
# COMPACT_ATOMS: atom_id res chain seq x y z
N GLU A 1 -24.82 -32.22 -26.43
CA GLU A 1 -23.74 -32.84 -25.64
C GLU A 1 -22.49 -32.00 -25.84
N ILE A 2 -21.96 -31.43 -24.76
CA ILE A 2 -20.74 -30.64 -24.79
C ILE A 2 -19.59 -31.63 -24.51
N PRO A 3 -18.48 -31.62 -25.29
CA PRO A 3 -17.41 -32.61 -25.15
C PRO A 3 -16.78 -32.63 -23.76
N GLU A 4 -16.44 -33.84 -23.30
CA GLU A 4 -15.98 -34.20 -21.95
C GLU A 4 -14.56 -33.70 -21.58
N GLU A 5 -13.86 -33.01 -22.47
CA GLU A 5 -12.43 -32.64 -22.31
C GLU A 5 -12.17 -31.27 -21.66
N MET A 6 -13.18 -30.56 -21.17
CA MET A 6 -13.02 -29.23 -20.54
C MET A 6 -13.21 -29.21 -19.01
N ARG A 7 -13.14 -30.36 -18.32
CA ARG A 7 -13.12 -30.40 -16.85
C ARG A 7 -11.69 -30.23 -16.33
N SER A 8 -11.21 -28.99 -16.32
CA SER A 8 -10.25 -28.61 -15.28
C SER A 8 -11.06 -28.44 -13.99
N ASP A 9 -10.76 -29.27 -12.99
CA ASP A 9 -11.54 -29.46 -11.76
C ASP A 9 -11.25 -28.36 -10.71
N GLU A 10 -11.16 -27.09 -11.16
CA GLU A 10 -11.32 -25.92 -10.30
C GLU A 10 -12.57 -25.18 -10.78
N THR A 11 -13.66 -25.29 -10.01
CA THR A 11 -14.87 -24.52 -10.24
C THR A 11 -14.58 -23.03 -10.04
N CYS A 12 -14.07 -22.36 -11.08
CA CYS A 12 -13.90 -20.92 -11.09
C CYS A 12 -15.29 -20.30 -10.87
N ARG A 13 -15.48 -19.62 -9.73
CA ARG A 13 -16.73 -18.91 -9.45
C ARG A 13 -17.02 -17.96 -10.62
N ALA A 14 -18.29 -17.84 -10.99
CA ALA A 14 -18.71 -16.86 -11.99
C ALA A 14 -18.17 -15.48 -11.56
N SER A 15 -17.29 -14.90 -12.37
CA SER A 15 -16.57 -13.67 -12.06
C SER A 15 -16.69 -12.67 -13.21
N ILE A 16 -16.61 -11.37 -12.88
CA ILE A 16 -16.60 -10.29 -13.87
C ILE A 16 -15.15 -10.02 -14.26
N HIS A 17 -14.76 -10.46 -15.46
CA HIS A 17 -13.39 -10.26 -15.93
C HIS A 17 -13.14 -8.82 -16.40
N MET A 18 -12.10 -8.20 -15.85
CA MET A 18 -11.59 -6.85 -16.14
C MET A 18 -10.07 -6.89 -16.21
N ASP A 19 -9.50 -6.22 -17.20
CA ASP A 19 -8.09 -6.40 -17.63
C ASP A 19 -7.41 -5.07 -17.95
N ALA A 20 -7.96 -3.95 -17.48
CA ALA A 20 -7.44 -2.62 -17.74
C ALA A 20 -7.48 -1.76 -16.47
N MET A 21 -6.45 -0.92 -16.31
CA MET A 21 -6.36 0.07 -15.23
C MET A 21 -7.62 0.95 -15.13
N ALA A 22 -8.21 1.30 -16.28
CA ALA A 22 -9.40 2.14 -16.36
C ALA A 22 -10.63 1.55 -15.63
N PHE A 23 -10.71 0.24 -15.42
CA PHE A 23 -11.82 -0.35 -14.66
C PHE A 23 -11.78 0.03 -13.17
N GLY A 24 -10.58 0.24 -12.61
CA GLY A 24 -10.41 0.71 -11.24
C GLY A 24 -10.22 2.22 -11.17
N MET A 25 -9.13 2.73 -11.73
CA MET A 25 -8.81 4.16 -11.68
C MET A 25 -9.78 5.06 -12.49
N GLY A 26 -10.64 4.49 -13.32
CA GLY A 26 -11.77 5.21 -13.93
C GLY A 26 -12.99 5.34 -13.02
N CYS A 27 -12.99 4.74 -11.83
CA CYS A 27 -14.00 4.97 -10.81
C CYS A 27 -13.78 6.30 -10.10
N CYS A 28 -14.86 6.89 -9.57
CA CYS A 28 -14.81 8.13 -8.81
C CYS A 28 -14.76 7.87 -7.29
N CYS A 29 -14.20 8.84 -6.55
CA CYS A 29 -14.23 8.84 -5.10
C CYS A 29 -14.43 10.25 -4.54
N LEU A 30 -14.87 10.32 -3.30
CA LEU A 30 -14.79 11.53 -2.49
C LEU A 30 -13.59 11.38 -1.55
N GLN A 31 -12.67 12.33 -1.61
CA GLN A 31 -11.52 12.44 -0.72
C GLN A 31 -11.60 13.76 0.05
N ILE A 32 -11.22 13.73 1.32
CA ILE A 32 -11.19 14.90 2.20
C ILE A 32 -9.84 14.91 2.89
N THR A 33 -9.12 16.02 2.78
CA THR A 33 -7.81 16.22 3.40
C THR A 33 -7.92 17.19 4.57
N PHE A 34 -7.40 16.80 5.72
CA PHE A 34 -7.36 17.64 6.93
C PHE A 34 -5.93 18.09 7.19
N GLN A 35 -5.77 19.36 7.54
CA GLN A 35 -4.51 19.88 8.08
C GLN A 35 -4.63 19.88 9.61
N ALA A 36 -3.79 19.09 10.29
CA ALA A 36 -3.66 19.13 11.74
C ALA A 36 -2.70 20.26 12.17
N LYS A 37 -2.58 20.49 13.47
CA LYS A 37 -1.73 21.52 14.06
C LYS A 37 -0.24 21.26 13.83
N ASP A 38 0.19 20.01 13.97
CA ASP A 38 1.58 19.58 13.88
C ASP A 38 1.69 18.10 13.45
N ILE A 39 2.92 17.62 13.28
CA ILE A 39 3.19 16.24 12.86
C ILE A 39 2.67 15.22 13.88
N GLU A 40 2.65 15.57 15.17
CA GLU A 40 2.23 14.68 16.23
C GLU A 40 0.71 14.47 16.19
N GLU A 41 -0.06 15.56 16.09
CA GLU A 41 -1.51 15.50 15.89
C GLU A 41 -1.87 14.84 14.54
N SER A 42 -1.10 15.11 13.48
CA SER A 42 -1.31 14.48 12.17
C SER A 42 -1.21 12.95 12.24
N ARG A 43 -0.17 12.44 12.91
CA ARG A 43 0.05 11.00 13.10
C ARG A 43 -1.05 10.39 13.97
N PHE A 44 -1.47 11.09 15.03
CA PHE A 44 -2.58 10.63 15.87
C PHE A 44 -3.87 10.48 15.06
N ILE A 45 -4.25 11.51 14.30
CA ILE A 45 -5.46 11.50 13.47
C ILE A 45 -5.39 10.43 12.39
N TYR A 46 -4.24 10.25 11.74
CA TYR A 46 -4.02 9.18 10.75
C TYR A 46 -4.38 7.80 11.33
N ASP A 47 -3.85 7.47 12.50
CA ASP A 47 -4.10 6.19 13.16
C ASP A 47 -5.57 6.02 13.57
N GLN A 48 -6.24 7.08 14.03
CA GLN A 48 -7.66 7.01 14.36
C GLN A 48 -8.54 6.82 13.11
N LEU A 49 -8.20 7.47 12.00
CA LEU A 49 -8.95 7.38 10.75
C LEU A 49 -8.76 6.02 10.06
N ALA A 50 -7.65 5.33 10.31
CA ALA A 50 -7.40 3.99 9.78
C ALA A 50 -8.52 3.00 10.07
N VAL A 51 -9.00 2.98 11.32
CA VAL A 51 -10.08 2.09 11.78
C VAL A 51 -11.44 2.50 11.19
N MET A 52 -11.61 3.79 10.90
CA MET A 52 -12.83 4.33 10.30
C MET A 52 -12.93 4.06 8.81
N ALA A 53 -11.81 3.94 8.09
CA ALA A 53 -11.78 3.76 6.64
C ALA A 53 -12.66 2.60 6.12
N PRO A 54 -12.57 1.34 6.62
CA PRO A 54 -13.43 0.26 6.14
C PRO A 54 -14.91 0.45 6.51
N ILE A 55 -15.21 1.11 7.65
CA ILE A 55 -16.58 1.42 8.07
C ILE A 55 -17.20 2.43 7.11
N MET A 56 -16.48 3.51 6.81
CA MET A 56 -16.93 4.54 5.87
C MET A 56 -17.08 3.99 4.45
N MET A 57 -16.18 3.10 4.03
CA MET A 57 -16.31 2.40 2.75
C MET A 57 -17.62 1.59 2.66
N ALA A 58 -17.97 0.84 3.69
CA ALA A 58 -19.22 0.08 3.73
C ALA A 58 -20.46 1.00 3.76
N LEU A 59 -20.43 2.06 4.57
CA LEU A 59 -21.53 3.03 4.67
C LEU A 59 -21.76 3.83 3.39
N THR A 60 -20.72 4.03 2.58
CA THR A 60 -20.76 4.83 1.35
C THR A 60 -20.71 3.96 0.08
N ALA A 61 -20.97 2.67 0.23
CA ALA A 61 -20.95 1.71 -0.87
C ALA A 61 -21.88 2.15 -2.02
N SER A 62 -21.35 2.15 -3.24
CA SER A 62 -21.97 2.79 -4.40
C SER A 62 -21.50 2.18 -5.74
N THR A 63 -20.97 0.95 -5.72
CA THR A 63 -20.43 0.28 -6.91
C THR A 63 -20.97 -1.16 -7.08
N PRO A 64 -22.30 -1.36 -7.24
CA PRO A 64 -22.89 -2.69 -7.38
C PRO A 64 -22.85 -3.25 -8.83
N ILE A 65 -22.47 -2.44 -9.82
CA ILE A 65 -22.48 -2.83 -11.24
C ILE A 65 -21.09 -2.59 -11.84
N LEU A 66 -20.55 -3.61 -12.48
CA LEU A 66 -19.25 -3.58 -13.17
C LEU A 66 -19.40 -4.19 -14.57
N LYS A 67 -18.90 -3.51 -15.59
CA LYS A 67 -18.92 -3.98 -16.99
C LYS A 67 -20.31 -4.48 -17.44
N GLY A 68 -21.37 -3.78 -17.02
CA GLY A 68 -22.76 -4.11 -17.34
C GLY A 68 -23.36 -5.31 -16.59
N ARG A 69 -22.71 -5.81 -15.54
CA ARG A 69 -23.16 -6.96 -14.72
C ARG A 69 -23.26 -6.55 -13.26
N LEU A 70 -24.25 -7.11 -12.57
CA LEU A 70 -24.34 -6.98 -11.10
C LEU A 70 -23.19 -7.77 -10.47
N ALA A 71 -22.48 -7.12 -9.55
CA ALA A 71 -21.40 -7.72 -8.78
C ALA A 71 -21.93 -8.15 -7.40
N ASP A 72 -21.33 -9.18 -6.82
CA ASP A 72 -21.60 -9.62 -5.44
C ASP A 72 -20.75 -8.82 -4.42
N THR A 73 -20.59 -7.53 -4.69
CA THR A 73 -19.89 -6.55 -3.87
C THR A 73 -20.43 -5.16 -4.19
N ASP A 74 -20.50 -4.30 -3.18
CA ASP A 74 -21.07 -2.95 -3.32
C ASP A 74 -19.98 -1.85 -3.31
N ALA A 75 -18.71 -2.21 -3.12
CA ALA A 75 -17.60 -1.28 -2.97
C ALA A 75 -16.52 -1.50 -4.04
N ARG A 76 -15.97 -0.39 -4.55
CA ARG A 76 -14.95 -0.41 -5.62
C ARG A 76 -13.54 -0.80 -5.19
N TRP A 77 -13.26 -0.92 -3.88
CA TRP A 77 -11.89 -0.97 -3.35
C TRP A 77 -11.03 -2.09 -3.94
N GLY A 78 -11.55 -3.33 -3.94
CA GLY A 78 -10.83 -4.47 -4.52
C GLY A 78 -10.54 -4.29 -6.01
N ILE A 79 -11.49 -3.70 -6.76
CA ILE A 79 -11.32 -3.43 -8.20
C ILE A 79 -10.20 -2.42 -8.44
N ILE A 80 -10.15 -1.33 -7.66
CA ILE A 80 -9.07 -0.34 -7.80
C ILE A 80 -7.72 -0.94 -7.41
N SER A 81 -7.68 -1.64 -6.28
CA SER A 81 -6.47 -2.29 -5.78
C SER A 81 -5.83 -3.20 -6.83
N GLU A 82 -6.64 -4.03 -7.48
CA GLU A 82 -6.17 -4.94 -8.54
C GLU A 82 -5.84 -4.21 -9.85
N SER A 83 -6.52 -3.11 -10.17
CA SER A 83 -6.33 -2.39 -11.44
C SER A 83 -4.94 -1.74 -11.62
N VAL A 84 -4.23 -1.52 -10.53
CA VAL A 84 -2.87 -0.95 -10.50
C VAL A 84 -1.88 -1.82 -9.75
N ASP A 85 -2.20 -3.11 -9.60
CA ASP A 85 -1.32 -4.08 -8.95
C ASP A 85 -0.14 -4.46 -9.86
N CYS A 86 0.95 -3.69 -9.73
CA CYS A 86 2.17 -3.89 -10.50
C CYS A 86 3.03 -5.06 -10.02
N ARG A 87 2.61 -5.83 -9.00
CA ARG A 87 3.38 -6.98 -8.52
C ARG A 87 3.51 -8.04 -9.59
N THR A 88 4.74 -8.43 -9.90
CA THR A 88 5.11 -9.63 -10.63
C THR A 88 4.59 -10.90 -9.94
N LEU A 89 4.58 -12.03 -10.66
CA LEU A 89 4.20 -13.31 -10.06
C LEU A 89 5.12 -13.65 -8.88
N ALA A 90 6.44 -13.38 -9.00
CA ALA A 90 7.42 -13.59 -7.94
C ALA A 90 7.13 -12.77 -6.68
N GLU A 91 6.80 -11.47 -6.80
CA GLU A 91 6.42 -10.62 -5.66
C GLU A 91 5.13 -11.10 -4.99
N ARG A 92 4.21 -11.68 -5.77
CA ARG A 92 2.99 -12.33 -5.24
C ARG A 92 3.28 -13.68 -4.58
N GLY A 93 4.52 -14.17 -4.63
CA GLY A 93 4.95 -15.46 -4.09
C GLY A 93 4.62 -16.65 -4.99
N ARG A 94 4.54 -16.44 -6.30
CA ARG A 94 4.32 -17.47 -7.33
C ARG A 94 5.56 -17.57 -8.24
N GLU A 95 5.79 -18.74 -8.82
CA GLU A 95 6.81 -18.88 -9.86
C GLU A 95 6.37 -18.15 -11.12
N ASP A 96 7.29 -17.39 -11.74
CA ASP A 96 7.07 -16.71 -13.01
C ASP A 96 7.82 -17.46 -14.12
N PRO A 97 7.14 -18.26 -14.96
CA PRO A 97 7.81 -19.02 -16.02
C PRO A 97 8.42 -18.12 -17.10
N ASP A 98 7.98 -16.86 -17.21
CA ASP A 98 8.34 -15.93 -18.27
C ASP A 98 9.19 -14.75 -17.76
N ALA A 99 9.73 -14.82 -16.53
CA ALA A 99 10.45 -13.68 -15.97
C ALA A 99 11.67 -13.31 -16.85
N PRO A 100 11.82 -12.03 -17.20
CA PRO A 100 12.86 -11.58 -18.11
C PRO A 100 14.28 -11.70 -17.53
N TYR A 101 14.43 -11.79 -16.20
CA TYR A 101 15.74 -11.96 -15.55
C TYR A 101 15.68 -12.97 -14.40
N GLU A 102 16.73 -13.80 -14.28
CA GLU A 102 16.85 -14.77 -13.18
C GLU A 102 16.73 -14.11 -11.81
N ASP A 103 17.21 -12.87 -11.64
CA ASP A 103 17.20 -12.19 -10.34
C ASP A 103 15.79 -11.83 -9.84
N TYR A 104 14.84 -11.56 -10.75
CA TYR A 104 13.41 -11.40 -10.39
C TYR A 104 12.77 -12.74 -10.00
N ASN A 105 13.28 -13.84 -10.55
CA ASN A 105 12.84 -15.21 -10.26
C ASN A 105 13.60 -15.91 -9.12
N ARG A 106 14.74 -15.37 -8.69
CA ARG A 106 15.74 -16.18 -7.95
C ARG A 106 15.42 -16.46 -6.50
N LYS A 107 14.34 -15.91 -5.94
CA LYS A 107 13.77 -16.18 -4.59
C LYS A 107 12.71 -15.15 -4.12
N GLY A 108 12.09 -14.35 -5.00
CA GLY A 108 11.18 -13.28 -4.60
C GLY A 108 11.87 -12.27 -3.69
N GLN A 109 12.54 -11.27 -4.27
CA GLN A 109 13.43 -10.36 -3.55
C GLN A 109 12.79 -9.68 -2.32
N ARG A 110 11.47 -9.59 -2.25
CA ARG A 110 10.65 -9.77 -1.03
C ARG A 110 9.24 -10.14 -1.47
N ARG A 111 8.59 -11.12 -0.84
CA ARG A 111 7.15 -11.32 -1.05
C ARG A 111 6.42 -10.05 -0.60
N ILE A 112 5.61 -9.48 -1.49
CA ILE A 112 4.79 -8.31 -1.20
C ILE A 112 3.33 -8.74 -1.10
N TYR A 113 2.76 -8.57 0.09
CA TYR A 113 1.44 -9.13 0.44
C TYR A 113 0.27 -8.35 -0.18
N LYS A 114 0.45 -7.05 -0.41
CA LYS A 114 -0.60 -6.12 -0.82
C LYS A 114 -0.27 -5.45 -2.15
N SER A 115 -1.29 -5.00 -2.89
CA SER A 115 -1.08 -4.08 -4.01
C SER A 115 -0.46 -2.78 -3.49
N ARG A 116 0.13 -1.96 -4.38
CA ARG A 116 0.56 -0.62 -4.00
C ARG A 116 -0.63 0.27 -3.67
N TYR A 117 -1.79 0.02 -4.30
CA TYR A 117 -3.05 0.64 -3.91
C TYR A 117 -3.80 -0.32 -2.99
N ASP A 118 -3.72 -0.13 -1.69
CA ASP A 118 -4.43 -0.96 -0.71
C ASP A 118 -4.56 -0.19 0.63
N SER A 119 -5.12 -0.84 1.65
CA SER A 119 -5.33 -0.22 2.96
C SER A 119 -4.00 0.18 3.58
N ILE A 120 -4.02 0.98 4.64
CA ILE A 120 -2.77 1.29 5.35
C ILE A 120 -2.10 0.01 5.86
N SER A 121 -0.77 -0.01 5.90
CA SER A 121 0.01 -1.16 6.37
C SER A 121 0.55 -1.00 7.80
N THR A 122 0.64 0.24 8.28
CA THR A 122 1.26 0.56 9.57
C THR A 122 0.54 1.73 10.25
N TYR A 123 0.28 1.59 11.54
CA TYR A 123 0.06 2.71 12.44
C TYR A 123 1.38 3.46 12.63
N ILE A 124 1.30 4.79 12.62
CA ILE A 124 2.47 5.68 12.64
C ILE A 124 2.52 6.57 13.88
N TYR A 125 1.48 6.64 14.71
CA TYR A 125 1.54 7.43 15.95
C TYR A 125 2.37 6.71 17.02
N GLN A 126 3.23 7.46 17.70
CA GLN A 126 4.10 6.92 18.75
C GLN A 126 3.70 7.35 20.17
N GLY A 127 2.67 8.20 20.31
CA GLY A 127 2.19 8.66 21.62
C GLY A 127 2.91 9.89 22.16
N VAL A 128 2.14 10.83 22.73
CA VAL A 128 2.64 11.77 23.74
C VAL A 128 2.69 11.03 25.08
N LEU A 129 3.74 10.26 25.37
CA LEU A 129 4.01 9.94 26.76
C LEU A 129 5.04 10.92 27.29
N SER A 130 4.59 11.71 28.26
CA SER A 130 5.36 12.71 29.00
C SER A 130 6.82 12.28 29.18
N LEU A 131 7.73 13.09 28.66
CA LEU A 131 9.20 12.98 28.77
C LEU A 131 9.75 12.92 30.21
N LYS A 132 8.88 12.77 31.22
CA LYS A 132 9.27 12.69 32.63
C LYS A 132 9.73 11.30 33.05
N ASP A 133 9.44 10.24 32.29
CA ASP A 133 9.90 8.88 32.61
C ASP A 133 10.33 8.10 31.35
N GLU A 134 11.64 8.14 31.05
CA GLU A 134 12.31 7.35 29.99
C GLU A 134 12.06 5.84 30.08
N LYS A 135 11.67 5.32 31.26
CA LYS A 135 11.33 3.90 31.43
C LYS A 135 9.94 3.54 30.89
N SER A 136 9.03 4.51 30.78
CA SER A 136 7.66 4.30 30.30
C SER A 136 7.54 4.35 28.77
N THR A 137 8.43 5.09 28.11
CA THR A 137 8.43 5.27 26.64
C THR A 137 8.72 3.97 25.90
N GLY A 138 9.64 3.13 26.40
CA GLY A 138 9.91 1.81 25.83
C GLY A 138 8.74 0.84 25.91
N LEU A 139 7.90 0.94 26.96
CA LEU A 139 6.72 0.10 27.13
C LEU A 139 5.57 0.59 26.25
N ALA A 140 5.34 1.90 26.17
CA ALA A 140 4.30 2.48 25.30
C ALA A 140 4.58 2.23 23.81
N ASN A 141 5.85 2.38 23.39
CA ASN A 141 6.27 2.05 22.02
C ASN A 141 6.01 0.58 21.68
N ARG A 142 6.20 -0.34 22.63
CA ARG A 142 5.84 -1.75 22.45
C ARG A 142 4.33 -1.96 22.29
N VAL A 143 3.51 -1.25 23.06
CA VAL A 143 2.04 -1.35 23.01
C VAL A 143 1.48 -0.78 21.70
N LEU A 144 2.13 0.18 21.06
CA LEU A 144 1.70 0.66 19.74
C LEU A 144 2.18 -0.28 18.62
N ASN A 145 3.37 -0.87 18.76
CA ASN A 145 3.85 -1.86 17.79
C ASN A 145 3.07 -3.17 17.77
N ILE A 146 2.39 -3.57 18.87
CA ILE A 146 1.54 -4.78 18.83
C ILE A 146 0.33 -4.63 17.91
N TYR A 147 -0.07 -3.40 17.54
CA TYR A 147 -1.13 -3.16 16.57
C TYR A 147 -0.64 -3.23 15.12
N ASN A 148 0.69 -3.12 14.91
CA ASN A 148 1.33 -3.41 13.64
C ASN A 148 1.64 -4.91 13.55
N ASP A 149 0.59 -5.73 13.50
CA ASP A 149 0.62 -7.19 13.63
C ASP A 149 0.60 -7.95 12.29
N ILE A 150 0.71 -7.23 11.16
CA ILE A 150 0.77 -7.82 9.82
C ILE A 150 2.21 -7.83 9.28
N PRO A 151 2.54 -8.73 8.32
CA PRO A 151 3.81 -8.66 7.62
C PRO A 151 3.95 -7.36 6.80
N VAL A 152 4.95 -6.55 7.14
CA VAL A 152 5.28 -5.30 6.44
C VAL A 152 6.72 -5.39 5.93
N PRO A 153 6.94 -5.81 4.67
CA PRO A 153 8.27 -5.75 4.08
C PRO A 153 8.71 -4.29 3.98
N ILE A 154 9.96 -4.00 4.33
CA ILE A 154 10.52 -2.64 4.30
C ILE A 154 11.82 -2.63 3.51
N ASP A 155 12.16 -1.50 2.92
CA ASP A 155 13.52 -1.26 2.44
C ASP A 155 14.45 -0.95 3.62
N GLU A 156 15.45 -1.82 3.81
CA GLU A 156 16.28 -1.77 5.04
C GLU A 156 17.29 -0.63 4.99
N ASP A 157 17.74 -0.26 3.79
CA ASP A 157 18.68 0.84 3.59
C ASP A 157 18.00 2.18 3.86
N SER A 158 16.79 2.37 3.31
CA SER A 158 15.93 3.53 3.59
C SER A 158 15.57 3.62 5.07
N TYR A 159 15.18 2.49 5.69
CA TYR A 159 14.90 2.45 7.13
C TYR A 159 16.12 2.92 7.93
N LYS A 160 17.30 2.36 7.64
CA LYS A 160 18.54 2.72 8.33
C LYS A 160 18.87 4.20 8.15
N GLN A 161 18.76 4.73 6.94
CA GLN A 161 19.02 6.15 6.66
C GLN A 161 18.11 7.08 7.48
N LEU A 162 16.80 6.77 7.54
CA LEU A 162 15.84 7.54 8.33
C LEU A 162 16.15 7.47 9.83
N ARG A 163 16.51 6.29 10.34
CA ARG A 163 16.89 6.11 11.75
C ARG A 163 18.17 6.85 12.10
N ASP A 164 19.18 6.81 11.23
CA ASP A 164 20.45 7.52 11.38
C ASP A 164 20.22 9.06 11.35
N ALA A 165 19.22 9.53 10.59
CA ALA A 165 18.78 10.93 10.56
C ALA A 165 17.90 11.36 11.76
N GLY A 166 17.58 10.43 12.68
CA GLY A 166 16.82 10.72 13.89
C GLY A 166 15.30 10.59 13.76
N ILE A 167 14.78 10.09 12.63
CA ILE A 167 13.36 9.78 12.47
C ILE A 167 13.01 8.57 13.33
N ASP A 168 11.89 8.62 14.05
CA ASP A 168 11.49 7.57 14.97
C ASP A 168 11.13 6.24 14.29
N PRO A 169 11.12 5.11 15.03
CA PRO A 169 10.95 3.78 14.42
C PRO A 169 9.64 3.60 13.66
N ALA A 170 8.52 4.18 14.12
CA ALA A 170 7.21 3.97 13.53
C ALA A 170 7.09 4.71 12.20
N LEU A 171 7.52 5.98 12.17
CA LEU A 171 7.54 6.76 10.94
C LEU A 171 8.59 6.23 9.95
N ALA A 172 9.77 5.82 10.44
CA ALA A 172 10.80 5.24 9.59
C ALA A 172 10.33 3.92 8.94
N GLN A 173 9.62 3.06 9.69
CA GLN A 173 9.08 1.81 9.15
C GLN A 173 8.03 2.07 8.08
N HIS A 174 7.13 3.04 8.31
CA HIS A 174 6.12 3.44 7.35
C HIS A 174 6.73 3.91 6.04
N VAL A 175 7.67 4.87 6.10
CA VAL A 175 8.32 5.41 4.91
C VAL A 175 9.13 4.33 4.20
N ALA A 176 9.91 3.52 4.93
CA ALA A 176 10.66 2.41 4.35
C ALA A 176 9.79 1.35 3.68
N HIS A 177 8.53 1.17 4.12
CA HIS A 177 7.58 0.30 3.43
C HIS A 177 7.19 0.83 2.05
N LEU A 178 7.10 2.16 1.86
CA LEU A 178 6.79 2.75 0.56
C LEU A 178 7.91 2.51 -0.46
N PHE A 179 9.16 2.55 0.00
CA PHE A 179 10.37 2.35 -0.81
C PHE A 179 10.62 0.91 -1.25
N ILE A 180 9.75 -0.05 -0.91
CA ILE A 180 9.79 -1.39 -1.55
C ILE A 180 9.25 -1.37 -2.99
N ARG A 181 8.70 -0.22 -3.42
CA ARG A 181 8.09 -0.05 -4.74
C ARG A 181 9.01 0.72 -5.66
N ASP A 182 9.03 0.30 -6.91
CA ASP A 182 9.66 1.07 -7.98
C ASP A 182 8.79 2.29 -8.36
N PRO A 183 9.42 3.41 -8.76
CA PRO A 183 8.72 4.53 -9.35
C PRO A 183 8.15 4.13 -10.71
N LEU A 184 6.86 4.40 -10.95
CA LEU A 184 6.19 4.02 -12.20
C LEU A 184 6.33 5.06 -13.31
N VAL A 185 6.42 6.32 -12.93
CA VAL A 185 6.44 7.45 -13.86
C VAL A 185 7.55 8.41 -13.40
N VAL A 186 8.58 8.53 -14.23
CA VAL A 186 9.66 9.49 -14.07
C VAL A 186 9.83 10.18 -15.41
N PHE A 187 9.74 11.50 -15.45
CA PHE A 187 9.91 12.25 -16.69
C PHE A 187 11.37 12.36 -17.06
N ASN A 188 11.65 12.48 -18.36
CA ASN A 188 13.00 12.71 -18.83
C ASN A 188 13.53 14.05 -18.27
N GLY A 189 14.78 14.07 -17.80
CA GLY A 189 15.38 15.21 -17.10
C GLY A 189 15.13 15.23 -15.59
N ALA A 190 14.06 14.61 -15.08
CA ALA A 190 13.71 14.68 -13.65
C ALA A 190 14.79 14.08 -12.74
N VAL A 191 15.57 13.10 -13.22
CA VAL A 191 16.65 12.48 -12.44
C VAL A 191 17.85 13.42 -12.27
N GLU A 192 18.13 14.27 -13.26
CA GLU A 192 19.35 15.09 -13.32
C GLU A 192 19.10 16.56 -12.95
N GLU A 193 17.90 17.06 -13.24
CA GLU A 193 17.56 18.49 -13.16
C GLU A 193 16.80 18.87 -11.89
N VAL A 194 16.21 17.90 -11.18
CA VAL A 194 15.50 18.14 -9.92
C VAL A 194 16.52 18.35 -8.79
N ASP A 195 16.29 19.40 -8.01
CA ASP A 195 17.09 19.78 -6.85
C ASP A 195 16.35 19.38 -5.56
N ASP A 196 16.89 18.39 -4.85
CA ASP A 196 16.31 17.81 -3.64
C ASP A 196 16.24 18.79 -2.45
N ASP A 197 17.03 19.87 -2.46
CA ASP A 197 16.98 20.89 -1.40
C ASP A 197 15.76 21.82 -1.56
N THR A 198 15.16 21.87 -2.75
CA THR A 198 14.05 22.80 -3.08
C THR A 198 12.79 22.12 -3.59
N GLN A 199 12.87 20.85 -4.01
CA GLN A 199 11.78 20.11 -4.61
C GLN A 199 11.60 18.73 -3.96
N THR A 200 10.38 18.22 -4.02
CA THR A 200 10.02 16.91 -3.46
C THR A 200 9.64 15.90 -4.55
N GLU A 201 9.96 16.17 -5.81
CA GLU A 201 9.48 15.37 -6.95
C GLU A 201 9.88 13.89 -6.85
N HIS A 202 11.12 13.60 -6.48
CA HIS A 202 11.57 12.22 -6.29
C HIS A 202 10.80 11.51 -5.18
N TRP A 203 10.54 12.20 -4.07
CA TRP A 203 9.70 11.70 -2.99
C TRP A 203 8.25 11.45 -3.46
N GLU A 204 7.65 12.42 -4.16
CA GLU A 204 6.29 12.33 -4.66
C GLU A 204 6.11 11.21 -5.68
N SER A 205 7.15 10.84 -6.44
CA SER A 205 7.09 9.72 -7.37
C SER A 205 6.73 8.38 -6.68
N ILE A 206 7.18 8.21 -5.43
CA ILE A 206 6.88 7.05 -4.59
C ILE A 206 5.63 7.31 -3.74
N GLN A 207 5.55 8.45 -3.06
CA GLN A 207 4.46 8.78 -2.14
C GLN A 207 3.10 8.83 -2.83
N SER A 208 3.00 9.46 -4.00
CA SER A 208 1.72 9.64 -4.71
C SER A 208 1.18 8.36 -5.34
N THR A 209 2.01 7.32 -5.40
CA THR A 209 1.68 6.05 -6.05
C THR A 209 1.53 4.88 -5.06
N ASN A 210 1.48 5.14 -3.75
CA ASN A 210 1.19 4.16 -2.71
C ASN A 210 -0.10 4.51 -1.93
#